data_AF-A0AAN6ZFQ9-F1
#
_entry.id   AF-A0AAN6ZFQ9-F1
#
_cell.length_a   1.000
_cell.length_b   1.000
_cell.length_c   1.000
_cell.angle_alpha   90.00
_cell.angle_beta   90.00
_cell.angle_gamma   90.00
#
_symmetry.space_group_name_H-M   'P 1'
#
loop_
_entity.id
_entity.type
_entity.pdbx_description
1 polymer ?
#
loop_
_entity_poly.entity_id
_entity_poly.type
_entity_poly.pdbx_seq_one_letter_code
_entity_poly.pdbx_strand_id
1 'polypeptide(L)'
;MALVVGDGVLGAASILALPIAAQRHVVAAAVNFAKLAEADLAGCPIARVNVDAGDEGLELFRADVGNAMEYNALWSEANVRRISEWLRRNAMPSGEGVTKKPVRLLITSLLQSASAAIQKDEVRDLPEELTPKVSPDSVAQLDLALAKWAQDAHEELQQQLDVAFGSRSWRKLSWWKLFWRADDVAMVTSEMIGLYFLPGAEKRIIYLSGRIDEAGVVEGQRQTTVGLGSATKWPTHIPFARHYLQERTVPALQALAQKLVVQSASIASLSSALAGLSYLSAVGAYESGAIAAVGIIFGARRFQQKWDAAREYWEGELREEGRKAIRASEASISAVLEQAGKSQGPSEDRIARLEELRKAKETIRRAEDALVRME
;
A
#
# COMPACT_ATOMS: atom_id res chain seq x y z
N MET A 1 -19.53 -9.49 22.94
CA MET A 1 -18.56 -9.50 24.05
C MET A 1 -17.28 -10.08 23.49
N ALA A 2 -16.14 -9.44 23.73
CA ALA A 2 -14.86 -9.90 23.20
C ALA A 2 -13.84 -10.01 24.34
N LEU A 3 -13.14 -11.13 24.39
CA LEU A 3 -11.95 -11.29 25.21
C LEU A 3 -10.76 -11.21 24.26
N VAL A 4 -9.95 -10.16 24.40
CA VAL A 4 -8.71 -10.02 23.65
C VAL A 4 -7.60 -10.63 24.49
N VAL A 5 -6.92 -11.61 23.92
CA VAL A 5 -5.82 -12.32 24.59
C VAL A 5 -4.51 -11.92 23.93
N GLY A 6 -3.52 -11.59 24.75
CA GLY A 6 -2.16 -11.29 24.30
C GLY A 6 -1.14 -12.11 25.07
N ASP A 7 0.05 -12.23 24.50
CA ASP A 7 1.18 -12.91 25.16
C ASP A 7 2.33 -11.94 25.41
N GLY A 8 2.84 -11.96 26.64
CA GLY A 8 3.94 -11.13 27.10
C GLY A 8 3.74 -9.62 26.91
N VAL A 9 4.86 -8.89 26.91
CA VAL A 9 4.89 -7.42 26.87
C VAL A 9 4.41 -6.87 25.52
N LEU A 10 4.72 -7.55 24.41
CA LEU A 10 4.27 -7.14 23.07
C LEU A 10 2.76 -7.32 22.90
N GLY A 11 2.21 -8.42 23.42
CA GLY A 11 0.76 -8.61 23.50
C GLY A 11 0.09 -7.52 24.32
N ALA A 12 0.65 -7.15 25.48
CA ALA A 12 0.14 -6.03 26.26
C ALA A 12 0.18 -4.68 25.52
N ALA A 13 1.29 -4.37 24.85
CA ALA A 13 1.43 -3.10 24.12
C ALA A 13 0.42 -2.95 22.98
N SER A 14 0.21 -4.01 22.19
CA SER A 14 -0.79 -4.01 21.10
C SER A 14 -2.22 -3.85 21.62
N ILE A 15 -2.53 -4.47 22.75
CA ILE A 15 -3.83 -4.36 23.43
C ILE A 15 -4.05 -2.96 24.00
N LEU A 16 -3.03 -2.35 24.62
CA LEU A 16 -3.12 -0.99 25.17
C LEU A 16 -3.25 0.09 24.08
N ALA A 17 -2.80 -0.19 22.86
CA ALA A 17 -3.00 0.70 21.71
C ALA A 17 -4.47 0.76 21.23
N LEU A 18 -5.30 -0.21 21.64
CA LEU A 18 -6.73 -0.22 21.34
C LEU A 18 -7.50 0.59 22.40
N PRO A 19 -8.64 1.21 22.06
CA PRO A 19 -9.46 2.01 22.97
C PRO A 19 -10.27 1.16 23.98
N ILE A 20 -9.63 0.17 24.60
CA ILE A 20 -10.26 -0.82 25.50
C ILE A 20 -10.73 -0.15 26.80
N ALA A 21 -10.07 0.92 27.23
CA ALA A 21 -10.46 1.67 28.42
C ALA A 21 -11.86 2.28 28.33
N ALA A 22 -12.33 2.61 27.12
CA ALA A 22 -13.68 3.15 26.88
C ALA A 22 -14.77 2.07 26.88
N GLN A 23 -14.41 0.79 26.68
CA GLN A 23 -15.36 -0.31 26.45
C GLN A 23 -15.20 -1.47 27.47
N ARG A 24 -14.77 -1.17 28.70
CA ARG A 24 -14.46 -2.16 29.77
C ARG A 24 -15.59 -3.17 30.10
N HIS A 25 -16.82 -2.86 29.71
CA HIS A 25 -17.99 -3.73 29.92
C HIS A 25 -18.27 -4.70 28.77
N VAL A 26 -17.60 -4.54 27.62
CA VAL A 26 -17.82 -5.35 26.40
C VAL A 26 -16.55 -6.06 25.97
N VAL A 27 -15.41 -5.38 26.16
CA VAL A 27 -14.08 -5.87 25.80
C VAL A 27 -13.27 -6.02 27.08
N ALA A 28 -12.82 -7.24 27.35
CA ALA A 28 -11.81 -7.52 28.36
C ALA A 28 -10.49 -7.85 27.68
N ALA A 29 -9.38 -7.45 28.30
CA ALA A 29 -8.05 -7.81 27.89
C ALA A 29 -7.42 -8.75 28.91
N ALA A 30 -6.88 -9.87 28.45
CA ALA A 30 -6.11 -10.81 29.25
C ALA A 30 -4.72 -10.96 28.61
N VAL A 31 -3.66 -10.85 29.42
CA VAL A 31 -2.29 -11.03 28.93
C VAL A 31 -1.57 -12.06 29.76
N ASN A 32 -0.91 -12.99 29.07
CA ASN A 32 -0.07 -13.99 29.68
C ASN A 32 1.25 -13.36 30.18
N PHE A 33 1.52 -13.45 31.48
CA PHE A 33 2.77 -13.00 32.10
C PHE A 33 3.27 -14.03 33.11
N ALA A 34 4.47 -14.56 32.85
CA ALA A 34 5.11 -15.54 33.72
C ALA A 34 5.40 -15.01 35.14
N LYS A 35 6.02 -13.83 35.27
CA LYS A 35 6.43 -13.26 36.58
C LYS A 35 6.24 -11.75 36.63
N LEU A 36 5.02 -11.31 36.91
CA LEU A 36 4.71 -9.89 37.11
C LEU A 36 3.85 -9.72 38.38
N ALA A 37 4.23 -8.81 39.29
CA ALA A 37 3.45 -8.60 40.50
C ALA A 37 2.13 -7.88 40.18
N GLU A 38 1.07 -8.15 40.95
CA GLU A 38 -0.22 -7.44 40.75
C GLU A 38 -0.09 -5.92 40.95
N ALA A 39 0.90 -5.48 41.74
CA ALA A 39 1.23 -4.08 41.96
C ALA A 39 1.72 -3.37 40.69
N ASP A 40 2.43 -4.07 39.80
CA ASP A 40 3.00 -3.49 38.56
C ASP A 40 1.92 -3.21 37.51
N LEU A 41 0.75 -3.85 37.64
CA LEU A 41 -0.41 -3.68 36.77
C LEU A 41 -1.47 -2.74 37.36
N ALA A 42 -1.19 -2.11 38.51
CA ALA A 42 -2.11 -1.18 39.14
C ALA A 42 -2.43 -0.02 38.20
N GLY A 43 -3.70 0.12 37.82
CA GLY A 43 -4.19 1.14 36.88
C GLY A 43 -4.31 0.69 35.41
N CYS A 44 -3.78 -0.48 35.04
CA CYS A 44 -3.93 -1.00 33.68
C CYS A 44 -5.27 -1.72 33.48
N PRO A 45 -5.95 -1.56 32.33
CA PRO A 45 -7.22 -2.25 32.02
C PRO A 45 -7.05 -3.73 31.63
N ILE A 46 -5.92 -4.36 31.98
CA ILE A 46 -5.55 -5.72 31.59
C ILE A 46 -5.62 -6.67 32.78
N ALA A 47 -6.13 -7.88 32.57
CA ALA A 47 -6.03 -8.99 33.52
C ALA A 47 -4.75 -9.80 33.26
N ARG A 48 -3.92 -10.00 34.29
CA ARG A 48 -2.81 -10.94 34.24
C ARG A 48 -3.36 -12.37 34.25
N VAL A 49 -2.84 -13.20 33.37
CA VAL A 49 -3.01 -14.66 33.40
C VAL A 49 -1.62 -15.28 33.41
N ASN A 50 -1.44 -16.38 34.14
CA ASN A 50 -0.25 -17.21 34.01
C ASN A 50 -0.70 -18.58 33.50
N VAL A 51 -0.57 -18.79 32.19
CA VAL A 51 -1.04 -20.04 31.55
C VAL A 51 -0.15 -21.22 31.97
N ASP A 52 1.16 -21.01 32.05
CA ASP A 52 2.14 -22.04 32.41
C ASP A 52 1.86 -22.63 33.81
N ALA A 53 1.59 -21.77 34.81
CA ALA A 53 1.21 -22.22 36.15
C ALA A 53 -0.14 -22.96 36.15
N GLY A 54 -1.09 -22.54 35.31
CA GLY A 54 -2.38 -23.21 35.17
C GLY A 54 -2.24 -24.63 34.60
N ASP A 55 -1.40 -24.79 33.59
CA ASP A 55 -1.14 -26.08 32.95
C ASP A 55 -0.38 -27.02 33.91
N GLU A 56 0.66 -26.54 34.59
CA GLU A 56 1.39 -27.30 35.60
C GLU A 56 0.47 -27.77 36.75
N GLY A 57 -0.41 -26.89 37.23
CA GLY A 57 -1.39 -27.24 38.27
C GLY A 57 -2.36 -28.32 37.80
N LEU A 58 -2.86 -28.23 36.56
CA LEU A 58 -3.77 -29.23 35.99
C LEU A 58 -3.09 -30.58 35.80
N GLU A 59 -1.82 -30.61 35.41
CA GLU A 59 -1.04 -31.85 35.28
C GLU A 59 -0.84 -32.52 36.64
N LEU A 60 -0.46 -31.76 37.68
CA LEU A 60 -0.30 -32.27 39.05
C LEU A 60 -1.59 -32.84 39.62
N PHE A 61 -2.73 -32.18 39.37
CA PHE A 61 -4.04 -32.65 39.82
C PHE A 61 -4.51 -33.91 39.06
N ARG A 62 -4.20 -34.01 37.76
CA ARG A 62 -4.51 -35.19 36.95
C ARG A 62 -3.65 -36.40 37.34
N ALA A 63 -2.44 -36.17 37.83
CA ALA A 63 -1.54 -37.23 38.28
C ALA A 63 -2.01 -37.84 39.61
N ASP A 64 -2.37 -37.01 40.60
CA ASP A 64 -2.88 -37.48 41.89
C ASP A 64 -3.78 -36.41 42.55
N VAL A 65 -4.92 -36.86 43.08
CA VAL A 65 -5.83 -36.04 43.89
C VAL A 65 -5.14 -35.57 45.19
N GLY A 66 -4.11 -36.29 45.66
CA GLY A 66 -3.26 -35.89 46.79
C GLY A 66 -2.54 -34.54 46.60
N ASN A 67 -2.35 -34.09 45.36
CA ASN A 67 -1.68 -32.82 45.03
C ASN A 67 -2.63 -31.60 45.06
N ALA A 68 -3.83 -31.73 45.63
CA ALA A 68 -4.87 -30.70 45.63
C ALA A 68 -4.40 -29.34 46.20
N MET A 69 -3.48 -29.35 47.18
CA MET A 69 -2.93 -28.11 47.77
C MET A 69 -2.04 -27.36 46.79
N GLU A 70 -1.17 -28.08 46.07
CA GLU A 70 -0.27 -27.52 45.06
C GLU A 70 -1.05 -27.04 43.84
N TYR A 71 -2.06 -27.81 43.40
CA TYR A 71 -3.02 -27.37 42.40
C TYR A 71 -3.71 -26.07 42.79
N ASN A 72 -4.21 -25.95 44.02
CA ASN A 72 -4.92 -24.74 44.44
C ASN A 72 -4.00 -23.50 44.46
N ALA A 73 -2.72 -23.68 44.79
CA ALA A 73 -1.71 -22.62 44.74
C ALA A 73 -1.46 -22.17 43.29
N LEU A 74 -1.16 -23.12 42.38
CA LEU A 74 -0.87 -22.85 40.97
C LEU A 74 -2.09 -22.32 40.21
N TRP A 75 -3.29 -22.84 40.50
CA TRP A 75 -4.54 -22.36 39.93
C TRP A 75 -4.90 -20.94 40.39
N SER A 76 -4.57 -20.60 41.64
CA SER A 76 -4.70 -19.23 42.14
C SER A 76 -3.71 -18.29 41.47
N GLU A 77 -2.48 -18.74 41.22
CA GLU A 77 -1.46 -17.99 40.49
C GLU A 77 -1.83 -17.74 39.03
N ALA A 78 -2.48 -18.72 38.38
CA ALA A 78 -2.95 -18.61 37.01
C ALA A 78 -4.00 -17.49 36.80
N ASN A 79 -4.69 -17.07 37.87
CA ASN A 79 -5.66 -15.96 37.90
C ASN A 79 -6.82 -16.07 36.88
N VAL A 80 -7.14 -17.29 36.43
CA VAL A 80 -8.23 -17.56 35.47
C VAL A 80 -9.61 -17.23 36.06
N ARG A 81 -9.73 -17.25 37.41
CA ARG A 81 -10.97 -16.91 38.13
C ARG A 81 -11.47 -15.50 37.83
N ARG A 82 -10.57 -14.53 37.66
CA ARG A 82 -10.95 -13.14 37.36
C ARG A 82 -11.66 -13.02 36.01
N ILE A 83 -11.24 -13.79 35.01
CA ILE A 83 -11.88 -13.86 33.69
C ILE A 83 -13.24 -14.54 33.80
N SER A 84 -13.33 -15.64 34.54
CA SER A 84 -14.59 -16.37 34.71
C SER A 84 -15.64 -15.54 35.47
N GLU A 85 -15.23 -14.78 36.48
CA GLU A 85 -16.09 -13.82 37.20
C GLU A 85 -16.51 -12.64 36.32
N TRP A 86 -15.62 -12.12 35.47
CA TRP A 86 -15.99 -11.10 34.49
C TRP A 86 -17.00 -11.64 33.48
N LEU A 87 -16.80 -12.85 32.94
CA LEU A 87 -17.74 -13.49 32.03
C LEU A 87 -19.10 -13.72 32.69
N ARG A 88 -19.13 -14.26 33.92
CA ARG A 88 -20.38 -14.51 34.66
C ARG A 88 -21.14 -13.21 34.93
N ARG A 89 -20.46 -12.16 35.40
CA ARG A 89 -21.06 -10.85 35.66
C ARG A 89 -21.69 -10.21 34.43
N ASN A 90 -21.10 -10.43 33.25
CA ASN A 90 -21.63 -9.85 32.02
C ASN A 90 -22.60 -10.76 31.25
N ALA A 91 -22.58 -12.07 31.50
CA ALA A 91 -23.51 -13.03 30.89
C ALA A 91 -24.89 -13.03 31.58
N MET A 92 -24.94 -12.71 32.88
CA MET A 92 -26.16 -12.67 33.67
C MET A 92 -26.88 -11.31 33.52
N PRO A 93 -28.22 -11.29 33.38
CA PRO A 93 -29.00 -10.05 33.42
C PRO A 93 -28.95 -9.45 34.83
N SER A 94 -28.87 -8.13 34.94
CA SER A 94 -28.84 -7.42 36.23
C SER A 94 -30.23 -7.32 36.90
N GLY A 95 -31.29 -7.84 36.27
CA GLY A 95 -32.66 -7.87 36.79
C GLY A 95 -33.66 -8.53 35.82
N GLU A 96 -34.87 -8.80 36.29
CA GLU A 96 -35.98 -9.34 35.48
C GLU A 96 -36.43 -8.27 34.46
N GLY A 97 -36.47 -8.61 33.17
CA GLY A 97 -36.89 -7.70 32.09
C GLY A 97 -35.84 -6.70 31.58
N VAL A 98 -34.63 -6.64 32.16
CA VAL A 98 -33.59 -5.68 31.74
C VAL A 98 -32.66 -6.29 30.69
N THR A 99 -32.53 -5.63 29.54
CA THR A 99 -31.65 -6.08 28.45
C THR A 99 -30.19 -6.01 28.86
N LYS A 100 -29.41 -7.05 28.52
CA LYS A 100 -28.00 -7.16 28.91
C LYS A 100 -27.21 -5.94 28.43
N LYS A 101 -26.42 -5.31 29.31
CA LYS A 101 -25.58 -4.13 29.02
C LYS A 101 -24.70 -4.27 27.77
N PRO A 102 -24.07 -5.43 27.48
CA PRO A 102 -23.27 -5.61 26.27
C PRO A 102 -24.10 -5.59 24.98
N VAL A 103 -25.35 -6.06 25.03
CA VAL A 103 -26.27 -6.03 23.87
C VAL A 103 -26.68 -4.59 23.57
N ARG A 104 -26.95 -3.79 24.61
CA ARG A 104 -27.24 -2.35 24.45
C ARG A 104 -26.09 -1.60 23.79
N LEU A 105 -24.86 -1.81 24.26
CA LEU A 105 -23.68 -1.16 23.68
C LEU A 105 -23.42 -1.57 22.23
N LEU A 106 -23.72 -2.82 21.87
CA LEU A 106 -23.67 -3.27 20.47
C LEU A 106 -24.72 -2.53 19.63
N ILE A 107 -25.96 -2.44 20.12
CA ILE A 107 -27.03 -1.70 19.43
C ILE A 107 -26.63 -0.23 19.26
N THR A 108 -26.10 0.43 20.29
CA THR A 108 -25.60 1.81 20.20
C THR A 108 -24.51 1.95 19.14
N SER A 109 -23.52 1.04 19.13
CA SER A 109 -22.44 1.09 18.14
C SER A 109 -22.93 0.84 16.72
N LEU A 110 -23.90 -0.06 16.53
CA LEU A 110 -24.53 -0.30 15.23
C LEU A 110 -25.32 0.92 14.75
N LEU A 111 -26.09 1.57 15.64
CA LEU A 111 -26.84 2.79 15.31
C LEU A 111 -25.91 3.95 14.97
N GLN A 112 -24.83 4.15 15.73
CA GLN A 112 -23.81 5.16 15.44
C GLN A 112 -23.11 4.90 14.10
N SER A 113 -22.78 3.65 13.81
CA SER A 113 -22.16 3.26 12.54
C SER A 113 -23.11 3.45 11.36
N ALA A 114 -24.38 3.08 11.52
CA ALA A 114 -25.41 3.27 10.51
C ALA A 114 -25.69 4.75 10.26
N SER A 115 -25.76 5.57 11.32
CA SER A 115 -25.91 7.02 11.23
C SER A 115 -24.72 7.66 10.49
N ALA A 116 -23.48 7.27 10.83
CA ALA A 116 -22.29 7.74 10.13
C ALA A 116 -22.27 7.32 8.64
N ALA A 117 -22.72 6.11 8.32
CA ALA A 117 -22.85 5.65 6.94
C ALA A 117 -23.87 6.48 6.14
N ILE A 118 -25.04 6.76 6.74
CA ILE A 118 -26.07 7.61 6.11
C ILE A 118 -25.58 9.04 5.92
N GLN A 119 -24.88 9.62 6.90
CA GLN A 119 -24.29 10.96 6.75
C GLN A 119 -23.27 11.01 5.62
N LYS A 120 -22.48 9.94 5.45
CA LYS A 120 -21.53 9.83 4.34
C LYS A 120 -22.24 9.76 2.98
N ASP A 121 -23.34 9.02 2.89
CA ASP A 121 -24.16 8.97 1.67
C ASP A 121 -24.84 10.32 1.39
N GLU A 122 -25.31 11.04 2.41
CA GLU A 122 -25.90 12.37 2.25
C GLU A 122 -24.88 13.43 1.79
N VAL A 123 -23.66 13.39 2.34
CA VAL A 123 -22.55 14.26 1.89
C VAL A 123 -22.12 13.94 0.46
N ARG A 124 -22.31 12.70 -0.01
CA ARG A 124 -22.08 12.34 -1.42
C ARG A 124 -23.13 12.97 -2.34
N ASP A 125 -24.37 13.10 -1.87
CA ASP A 125 -25.51 13.52 -2.69
C ASP A 125 -25.79 15.05 -2.59
N LEU A 126 -25.38 15.73 -1.51
CA LEU A 126 -25.47 17.21 -1.34
C LEU A 126 -24.75 18.05 -2.44
N PRO A 127 -23.54 17.67 -2.90
CA PRO A 127 -22.87 18.33 -4.03
C PRO A 127 -23.69 18.24 -5.33
N GLU A 128 -24.59 17.26 -5.45
CA GLU A 128 -25.41 17.01 -6.63
C GLU A 128 -26.63 17.97 -6.75
N GLU A 129 -27.00 18.67 -5.66
CA GLU A 129 -28.02 19.73 -5.66
C GLU A 129 -27.45 21.12 -6.03
N LEU A 130 -26.14 21.34 -5.78
CA LEU A 130 -25.47 22.63 -5.99
C LEU A 130 -24.65 22.68 -7.28
N THR A 131 -24.45 21.55 -7.95
CA THR A 131 -23.70 21.49 -9.21
C THR A 131 -24.53 22.10 -10.34
N PRO A 132 -23.99 23.07 -11.11
CA PRO A 132 -24.66 23.52 -12.33
C PRO A 132 -24.87 22.30 -13.23
N LYS A 133 -26.06 22.17 -13.81
CA LYS A 133 -26.37 21.12 -14.80
C LYS A 133 -25.25 21.07 -15.84
N VAL A 134 -24.33 20.12 -15.70
CA VAL A 134 -23.33 19.86 -16.73
C VAL A 134 -24.12 19.38 -17.94
N SER A 135 -24.06 20.08 -19.06
CA SER A 135 -24.81 19.64 -20.22
C SER A 135 -24.28 18.27 -20.67
N PRO A 136 -25.13 17.32 -21.10
CA PRO A 136 -24.66 16.03 -21.62
C PRO A 136 -23.71 16.22 -22.81
N ASP A 137 -23.89 17.30 -23.58
CA ASP A 137 -22.99 17.71 -24.65
C ASP A 137 -21.59 18.08 -24.14
N SER A 138 -21.46 18.67 -22.95
CA SER A 138 -20.17 18.97 -22.33
C SER A 138 -19.44 17.70 -21.91
N VAL A 139 -20.14 16.70 -21.35
CA VAL A 139 -19.53 15.40 -20.98
C VAL A 139 -19.03 14.67 -22.23
N ALA A 140 -19.85 14.61 -23.28
CA ALA A 140 -19.45 13.99 -24.55
C ALA A 140 -18.23 14.69 -25.21
N GLN A 141 -18.15 16.03 -25.11
CA GLN A 141 -16.98 16.78 -25.57
C GLN A 141 -15.72 16.48 -24.74
N LEU A 142 -15.86 16.28 -23.43
CA LEU A 142 -14.75 15.92 -22.54
C LEU A 142 -14.26 14.49 -22.79
N ASP A 143 -15.17 13.54 -23.04
CA ASP A 143 -14.82 12.18 -23.44
C ASP A 143 -14.06 12.16 -24.77
N LEU A 144 -14.51 12.94 -25.76
CA LEU A 144 -13.79 13.07 -27.03
C LEU A 144 -12.41 13.70 -26.84
N ALA A 145 -12.30 14.70 -25.95
CA ALA A 145 -11.02 15.30 -25.61
C ALA A 145 -10.09 14.33 -24.88
N LEU A 146 -10.62 13.45 -24.01
CA LEU A 146 -9.86 12.39 -23.34
C LEU A 146 -9.34 11.36 -24.34
N ALA A 147 -10.19 10.89 -25.27
CA ALA A 147 -9.79 9.94 -26.31
C ALA A 147 -8.69 10.52 -27.21
N LYS A 148 -8.85 11.79 -27.61
CA LYS A 148 -7.81 12.52 -28.37
C LYS A 148 -6.52 12.64 -27.57
N TRP A 149 -6.61 13.02 -26.29
CA TRP A 149 -5.44 13.08 -25.42
C TRP A 149 -4.73 11.72 -25.31
N ALA A 150 -5.47 10.62 -25.14
CA ALA A 150 -4.90 9.29 -25.02
C ALA A 150 -4.15 8.89 -26.30
N GLN A 151 -4.71 9.19 -27.48
CA GLN A 151 -4.04 8.99 -28.76
C GLN A 151 -2.76 9.83 -28.85
N ASP A 152 -2.84 11.14 -28.58
CA ASP A 152 -1.69 12.06 -28.63
C ASP A 152 -0.61 11.65 -27.61
N ALA A 153 -0.98 11.11 -26.45
CA ALA A 153 -0.06 10.65 -25.42
C ALA A 153 0.70 9.38 -25.84
N HIS A 154 0.03 8.43 -26.50
CA HIS A 154 0.68 7.25 -27.04
C HIS A 154 1.63 7.60 -28.20
N GLU A 155 1.24 8.53 -29.06
CA GLU A 155 2.09 9.03 -30.14
C GLU A 155 3.30 9.78 -29.59
N GLU A 156 3.11 10.66 -28.60
CA GLU A 156 4.19 11.36 -27.91
C GLU A 156 5.17 10.37 -27.25
N LEU A 157 4.65 9.35 -26.55
CA LEU A 157 5.49 8.33 -25.92
C LEU A 157 6.42 7.66 -26.94
N GLN A 158 5.85 7.23 -28.07
CA GLN A 158 6.62 6.54 -29.10
C GLN A 158 7.66 7.47 -29.73
N GLN A 159 7.23 8.64 -30.20
CA GLN A 159 8.11 9.59 -30.90
C GLN A 159 9.22 10.13 -29.99
N GLN A 160 8.89 10.54 -28.76
CA GLN A 160 9.87 11.10 -27.84
C GLN A 160 10.88 10.04 -27.38
N LEU A 161 10.44 8.81 -27.10
CA LEU A 161 11.36 7.74 -26.73
C LEU A 161 12.25 7.31 -27.91
N ASP A 162 11.73 7.25 -29.13
CA ASP A 162 12.54 6.93 -30.30
C ASP A 162 13.61 8.01 -30.57
N VAL A 163 13.28 9.29 -30.35
CA VAL A 163 14.25 10.39 -30.39
C VAL A 163 15.27 10.28 -29.24
N ALA A 164 14.81 9.93 -28.04
CA ALA A 164 15.65 9.78 -26.86
C ALA A 164 16.69 8.65 -27.06
N PHE A 165 16.26 7.49 -27.56
CA PHE A 165 17.15 6.36 -27.85
C PHE A 165 18.01 6.61 -29.10
N GLY A 166 17.53 7.39 -30.07
CA GLY A 166 18.36 7.88 -31.20
C GLY A 166 19.40 8.93 -30.81
N SER A 167 19.27 9.52 -29.63
CA SER A 167 20.08 10.67 -29.20
C SER A 167 21.57 10.34 -29.11
N ARG A 168 22.41 11.38 -29.22
CA ARG A 168 23.85 11.23 -29.01
C ARG A 168 24.17 10.82 -27.58
N SER A 169 23.38 11.26 -26.60
CA SER A 169 23.56 10.94 -25.18
C SER A 169 23.34 9.45 -24.92
N TRP A 170 22.29 8.83 -25.48
CA TRP A 170 22.08 7.39 -25.37
C TRP A 170 23.22 6.57 -26.01
N ARG A 171 23.69 7.00 -27.19
CA ARG A 171 24.86 6.38 -27.84
C ARG A 171 26.16 6.52 -27.04
N LYS A 172 26.28 7.50 -26.14
CA LYS A 172 27.44 7.59 -25.23
C LYS A 172 27.47 6.44 -24.22
N LEU A 173 26.35 5.77 -23.96
CA LEU A 173 26.28 4.55 -23.16
C LEU A 173 26.69 3.29 -23.94
N SER A 174 27.63 3.44 -24.88
CA SER A 174 28.25 2.29 -25.55
C SER A 174 29.11 1.52 -24.57
N TRP A 175 29.14 0.19 -24.70
CA TRP A 175 29.80 -0.71 -23.74
C TRP A 175 31.26 -0.31 -23.43
N TRP A 176 32.03 0.06 -24.45
CA TRP A 176 33.45 0.40 -24.28
C TRP A 176 33.69 1.69 -23.49
N LYS A 177 32.72 2.62 -23.44
CA LYS A 177 32.83 3.88 -22.66
C LYS A 177 32.61 3.66 -21.17
N LEU A 178 31.85 2.63 -20.80
CA LEU A 178 31.53 2.32 -19.40
C LEU A 178 32.76 1.93 -18.58
N PHE A 179 33.79 1.39 -19.23
CA PHE A 179 35.07 1.11 -18.57
C PHE A 179 35.72 2.37 -17.96
N TRP A 180 35.47 3.53 -18.55
CA TRP A 180 36.05 4.81 -18.10
C TRP A 180 35.03 5.72 -17.43
N ARG A 181 33.75 5.61 -17.79
CA ARG A 181 32.68 6.50 -17.33
C ARG A 181 31.41 5.71 -17.00
N ALA A 182 31.51 4.75 -16.08
CA ALA A 182 30.34 4.01 -15.59
C ALA A 182 29.32 4.92 -14.88
N ASP A 183 29.77 6.05 -14.32
CA ASP A 183 28.92 6.97 -13.56
C ASP A 183 28.07 7.91 -14.44
N ASP A 184 28.38 8.04 -15.74
CA ASP A 184 27.57 8.82 -16.68
C ASP A 184 26.18 8.19 -16.90
N VAL A 185 26.02 6.90 -16.58
CA VAL A 185 24.78 6.14 -16.79
C VAL A 185 23.59 6.80 -16.09
N ALA A 186 23.74 7.15 -14.82
CA ALA A 186 22.64 7.72 -14.05
C ALA A 186 22.26 9.12 -14.53
N MET A 187 23.27 9.94 -14.85
CA MET A 187 23.05 11.27 -15.38
C MET A 187 22.30 11.22 -16.72
N VAL A 188 22.79 10.42 -17.68
CA VAL A 188 22.19 10.32 -19.02
C VAL A 188 20.77 9.76 -18.97
N THR A 189 20.55 8.69 -18.20
CA THR A 189 19.21 8.07 -18.10
C THR A 189 18.21 8.96 -17.35
N SER A 190 18.65 9.66 -16.30
CA SER A 190 17.81 10.62 -15.58
C SER A 190 17.44 11.83 -16.44
N GLU A 191 18.40 12.38 -17.19
CA GLU A 191 18.16 13.45 -18.16
C GLU A 191 17.16 13.00 -19.25
N MET A 192 17.32 11.78 -19.77
CA MET A 192 16.41 11.22 -20.76
C MET A 192 14.98 11.08 -20.24
N ILE A 193 14.81 10.52 -19.04
CA ILE A 193 13.48 10.42 -18.42
C ILE A 193 12.89 11.82 -18.18
N GLY A 194 13.69 12.76 -17.67
CA GLY A 194 13.22 14.13 -17.38
C GLY A 194 12.75 14.90 -18.61
N LEU A 195 13.44 14.76 -19.74
CA LEU A 195 13.16 15.52 -20.96
C LEU A 195 12.15 14.86 -21.89
N TYR A 196 12.14 13.52 -21.99
CA TYR A 196 11.40 12.81 -23.03
C TYR A 196 10.21 11.99 -22.49
N PHE A 197 10.11 11.75 -21.17
CA PHE A 197 9.02 10.96 -20.61
C PHE A 197 7.74 11.78 -20.38
N LEU A 198 6.90 11.84 -21.41
CA LEU A 198 5.52 12.37 -21.39
C LEU A 198 5.34 13.82 -20.86
N PRO A 199 6.25 14.78 -21.13
CA PRO A 199 6.09 16.15 -20.61
C PRO A 199 4.91 16.91 -21.22
N GLY A 200 4.55 16.63 -22.47
CA GLY A 200 3.42 17.24 -23.16
C GLY A 200 2.11 16.61 -22.75
N ALA A 201 2.06 15.27 -22.69
CA ALA A 201 0.88 14.52 -22.26
C ALA A 201 0.48 14.88 -20.83
N GLU A 202 1.45 15.07 -19.92
CA GLU A 202 1.21 15.55 -18.57
C GLU A 202 0.55 16.94 -18.54
N LYS A 203 1.05 17.90 -19.32
CA LYS A 203 0.44 19.24 -19.40
C LYS A 203 -0.98 19.18 -19.95
N ARG A 204 -1.21 18.37 -20.99
CA ARG A 204 -2.54 18.21 -21.61
C ARG A 204 -3.53 17.54 -20.68
N ILE A 205 -3.10 16.56 -19.88
CA ILE A 205 -4.01 15.91 -18.92
C ILE A 205 -4.37 16.83 -17.77
N ILE A 206 -3.42 17.64 -17.28
CA ILE A 206 -3.68 18.67 -16.28
C ILE A 206 -4.67 19.71 -16.81
N TYR A 207 -4.50 20.15 -18.07
CA TYR A 207 -5.44 21.05 -18.73
C TYR A 207 -6.84 20.44 -18.85
N LEU A 208 -6.95 19.16 -19.26
CA LEU A 208 -8.22 18.45 -19.35
C LEU A 208 -8.89 18.35 -17.97
N SER A 209 -8.13 17.99 -16.93
CA SER A 209 -8.63 17.96 -15.55
C SER A 209 -9.12 19.35 -15.09
N GLY A 210 -8.46 20.42 -15.51
CA GLY A 210 -8.93 21.80 -15.29
C GLY A 210 -10.28 22.06 -15.95
N ARG A 211 -10.47 21.64 -17.20
CA ARG A 211 -11.76 21.77 -17.91
C ARG A 211 -12.87 20.92 -17.30
N ILE A 212 -12.54 19.74 -16.79
CA ILE A 212 -13.49 18.87 -16.09
C ILE A 212 -13.94 19.54 -14.78
N ASP A 213 -13.01 20.21 -14.08
CA ASP A 213 -13.34 20.98 -12.88
C ASP A 213 -14.15 22.26 -13.18
N GLU A 214 -13.81 23.01 -14.23
CA GLU A 214 -14.61 24.14 -14.71
C GLU A 214 -16.04 23.70 -15.08
N ALA A 215 -16.18 22.48 -15.59
CA ALA A 215 -17.49 21.88 -15.86
C ALA A 215 -18.22 21.43 -14.58
N GLY A 216 -17.63 21.56 -13.39
CA GLY A 216 -18.28 21.24 -12.10
C GLY A 216 -18.34 19.75 -11.78
N VAL A 217 -17.53 18.92 -12.44
CA VAL A 217 -17.64 17.44 -12.36
C VAL A 217 -16.91 16.84 -11.14
N VAL A 218 -15.91 17.52 -10.56
CA VAL A 218 -14.91 16.88 -9.66
C VAL A 218 -15.15 17.14 -8.16
N GLU A 219 -16.16 17.91 -7.77
CA GLU A 219 -16.25 18.39 -6.38
C GLU A 219 -16.64 17.32 -5.33
N GLY A 220 -16.97 16.10 -5.76
CA GLY A 220 -17.41 14.99 -4.90
C GLY A 220 -16.34 14.07 -4.31
N GLN A 221 -15.05 14.18 -4.67
CA GLN A 221 -14.02 13.19 -4.28
C GLN A 221 -13.13 13.62 -3.10
N ARG A 222 -13.64 14.49 -2.21
CA ARG A 222 -12.86 15.06 -1.09
C ARG A 222 -12.50 14.10 0.04
N GLN A 223 -13.08 12.90 0.18
CA GLN A 223 -12.84 12.07 1.37
C GLN A 223 -12.98 10.56 1.15
N THR A 224 -12.07 9.90 0.41
CA THR A 224 -11.88 8.44 0.60
C THR A 224 -10.49 7.89 0.23
N THR A 225 -9.42 8.42 0.82
CA THR A 225 -8.19 7.63 1.02
C THR A 225 -7.53 8.05 2.33
N VAL A 226 -7.92 7.40 3.43
CA VAL A 226 -7.14 7.44 4.67
C VAL A 226 -5.88 6.62 4.42
N GLY A 227 -4.78 7.31 4.09
CA GLY A 227 -3.44 6.73 3.94
C GLY A 227 -2.82 6.99 2.57
N LEU A 228 -1.89 7.95 2.53
CA LEU A 228 -0.99 8.40 1.43
C LEU A 228 -1.44 9.64 0.65
N GLY A 229 -1.03 10.80 1.16
CA GLY A 229 -0.94 12.06 0.40
C GLY A 229 -2.28 12.76 0.15
N SER A 230 -2.24 14.09 0.02
CA SER A 230 -3.44 14.86 -0.34
C SER A 230 -4.05 14.32 -1.63
N ALA A 231 -5.36 14.08 -1.63
CA ALA A 231 -6.12 13.78 -2.84
C ALA A 231 -5.93 14.95 -3.81
N THR A 232 -4.97 14.79 -4.73
CA THR A 232 -4.65 15.80 -5.73
C THR A 232 -5.77 15.78 -6.75
N LYS A 233 -6.26 16.96 -7.11
CA LYS A 233 -7.43 17.18 -7.98
C LYS A 233 -7.23 16.68 -9.43
N TRP A 234 -6.03 16.25 -9.78
CA TRP A 234 -5.61 15.86 -11.11
C TRP A 234 -4.88 14.50 -11.06
N PRO A 235 -4.90 13.71 -12.14
CA PRO A 235 -4.29 12.39 -12.17
C PRO A 235 -2.75 12.49 -12.05
N THR A 236 -2.18 11.69 -11.16
CA THR A 236 -0.75 11.70 -10.82
C THR A 236 0.03 10.51 -11.39
N HIS A 237 -0.58 9.68 -12.23
CA HIS A 237 0.03 8.43 -12.72
C HIS A 237 1.30 8.68 -13.57
N ILE A 238 1.32 9.71 -14.44
CA ILE A 238 2.51 10.06 -15.25
C ILE A 238 3.68 10.56 -14.39
N PRO A 239 3.52 11.57 -13.50
CA PRO A 239 4.62 11.99 -12.64
C PRO A 239 5.06 10.90 -11.67
N PHE A 240 4.14 10.06 -11.18
CA PHE A 240 4.48 8.90 -10.37
C PHE A 240 5.34 7.90 -11.14
N ALA A 241 4.98 7.56 -12.38
CA ALA A 241 5.78 6.68 -13.22
C ALA A 241 7.16 7.26 -13.50
N ARG A 242 7.26 8.56 -13.78
CA ARG A 242 8.55 9.25 -13.96
C ARG A 242 9.44 9.13 -12.73
N HIS A 243 8.88 9.38 -11.55
CA HIS A 243 9.58 9.26 -10.27
C HIS A 243 10.02 7.82 -10.00
N TYR A 244 9.13 6.84 -10.22
CA TYR A 244 9.44 5.42 -10.10
C TYR A 244 10.63 5.02 -10.99
N LEU A 245 10.64 5.46 -12.25
CA LEU A 245 11.72 5.18 -13.18
C LEU A 245 13.04 5.80 -12.70
N GLN A 246 13.02 7.04 -12.22
CA GLN A 246 14.21 7.75 -11.71
C GLN A 246 14.78 7.13 -10.43
N GLU A 247 13.92 6.66 -9.52
CA GLU A 247 14.38 6.12 -8.24
C GLU A 247 14.73 4.63 -8.29
N ARG A 248 14.06 3.85 -9.14
CA ARG A 248 14.23 2.39 -9.17
C ARG A 248 15.07 1.93 -10.35
N THR A 249 14.76 2.36 -11.57
CA THR A 249 15.39 1.81 -12.77
C THR A 249 16.75 2.42 -13.04
N VAL A 250 16.91 3.73 -12.79
CA VAL A 250 18.19 4.44 -13.03
C VAL A 250 19.32 3.89 -12.14
N PRO A 251 19.15 3.78 -10.80
CA PRO A 251 20.20 3.20 -9.95
C PRO A 251 20.45 1.72 -10.24
N ALA A 252 19.40 0.96 -10.62
CA ALA A 252 19.56 -0.43 -10.99
C ALA A 252 20.43 -0.60 -12.26
N LEU A 253 20.24 0.25 -13.27
CA LEU A 253 21.05 0.25 -14.49
C LEU A 253 22.51 0.64 -14.18
N GLN A 254 22.72 1.62 -13.30
CA GLN A 254 24.05 2.02 -12.85
C GLN A 254 24.76 0.90 -12.09
N ALA A 255 24.07 0.24 -11.15
CA ALA A 255 24.62 -0.87 -10.39
C ALA A 255 24.98 -2.06 -11.30
N LEU A 256 24.14 -2.35 -12.31
CA LEU A 256 24.43 -3.36 -13.32
C LEU A 256 25.68 -3.00 -14.11
N ALA A 257 25.80 -1.75 -14.58
CA ALA A 257 26.99 -1.28 -15.30
C ALA A 257 28.26 -1.46 -14.47
N GLN A 258 28.26 -0.97 -13.22
CA GLN A 258 29.40 -1.08 -12.30
C GLN A 258 29.75 -2.55 -12.04
N LYS A 259 28.75 -3.41 -11.80
CA LYS A 259 28.94 -4.85 -11.62
C LYS A 259 29.59 -5.51 -12.84
N LEU A 260 29.14 -5.18 -14.06
CA LEU A 260 29.71 -5.73 -15.27
C LEU A 260 31.17 -5.28 -15.48
N VAL A 261 31.48 -4.01 -15.18
CA VAL A 261 32.85 -3.49 -15.29
C VAL A 261 33.78 -4.26 -14.35
N VAL A 262 33.40 -4.41 -13.08
CA VAL A 262 34.17 -5.18 -12.09
C VAL A 262 34.33 -6.64 -12.54
N GLN A 263 33.27 -7.30 -12.99
CA GLN A 263 33.34 -8.69 -13.46
C GLN A 263 34.32 -8.86 -14.64
N SER A 264 34.24 -7.97 -15.63
CA SER A 264 35.13 -8.04 -16.80
C SER A 264 36.58 -7.71 -16.44
N ALA A 265 36.79 -6.74 -15.54
CA ALA A 265 38.11 -6.41 -15.02
C ALA A 265 38.72 -7.59 -14.24
N SER A 266 37.95 -8.27 -13.39
CA SER A 266 38.42 -9.47 -12.68
C SER A 266 38.83 -10.60 -13.62
N ILE A 267 38.05 -10.85 -14.69
CA ILE A 267 38.40 -11.86 -15.69
C ILE A 267 39.69 -11.48 -16.42
N ALA A 268 39.84 -10.22 -16.81
CA ALA A 268 41.05 -9.73 -17.45
C ALA A 268 42.27 -9.84 -16.52
N SER A 269 42.14 -9.46 -15.25
CA SER A 269 43.22 -9.56 -14.25
C SER A 269 43.62 -11.00 -13.97
N LEU A 270 42.65 -11.92 -13.78
CA LEU A 270 42.93 -13.34 -13.55
C LEU A 270 43.59 -13.99 -14.76
N SER A 271 43.14 -13.65 -15.97
CA SER A 271 43.73 -14.14 -17.22
C SER A 271 45.15 -13.60 -17.43
N SER A 272 45.39 -12.33 -17.07
CA SER A 272 46.72 -11.71 -17.14
C SER A 272 47.68 -12.31 -16.10
N ALA A 273 47.21 -12.56 -14.88
CA ALA A 273 47.98 -13.24 -13.85
C ALA A 273 48.33 -14.69 -14.25
N LEU A 274 47.37 -15.42 -14.83
CA LEU A 274 47.59 -16.76 -15.36
C LEU A 274 48.61 -16.77 -16.50
N ALA A 275 48.55 -15.80 -17.41
CA ALA A 275 49.54 -15.62 -18.47
C ALA A 275 50.94 -15.33 -17.91
N GLY A 276 51.05 -14.47 -16.89
CA GLY A 276 52.31 -14.20 -16.20
C GLY A 276 52.90 -15.44 -15.53
N LEU A 277 52.08 -16.21 -14.81
CA LEU A 277 52.50 -17.48 -14.20
C LEU A 277 52.90 -18.51 -15.26
N SER A 278 52.17 -18.58 -16.38
CA SER A 278 52.48 -19.46 -17.50
C SER A 278 53.82 -19.12 -18.14
N TYR A 279 54.11 -17.84 -18.35
CA TYR A 279 55.41 -17.37 -18.84
C TYR A 279 56.55 -17.73 -17.88
N LEU A 280 56.37 -17.55 -16.57
CA LEU A 280 57.34 -17.95 -15.56
C LEU A 280 57.53 -19.47 -15.49
N SER A 281 56.51 -20.24 -15.86
CA SER A 281 56.55 -21.71 -15.94
C SER A 281 57.18 -22.25 -17.23
N ALA A 282 57.96 -21.42 -17.94
CA ALA A 282 58.66 -21.76 -19.19
C ALA A 282 57.77 -22.06 -20.41
N VAL A 283 56.50 -21.64 -20.38
CA VAL A 283 55.63 -21.60 -21.58
C VAL A 283 56.06 -20.41 -22.44
N GLY A 284 56.08 -20.58 -23.77
CA GLY A 284 56.60 -19.55 -24.68
C GLY A 284 55.86 -18.22 -24.57
N ALA A 285 56.54 -17.10 -24.80
CA ALA A 285 55.95 -15.75 -24.72
C ALA A 285 54.70 -15.56 -25.61
N TYR A 286 54.65 -16.27 -26.74
CA TYR A 286 53.50 -16.26 -27.65
C TYR A 286 52.28 -16.99 -27.05
N GLU A 287 52.50 -18.13 -26.41
CA GLU A 287 51.47 -18.98 -25.82
C GLU A 287 50.89 -18.34 -24.55
N SER A 288 51.76 -17.77 -23.70
CA SER A 288 51.32 -17.01 -22.52
C SER A 288 50.58 -15.73 -22.90
N GLY A 289 51.03 -15.02 -23.94
CA GLY A 289 50.32 -13.86 -24.50
C GLY A 289 48.93 -14.21 -25.04
N ALA A 290 48.78 -15.38 -25.67
CA ALA A 290 47.49 -15.86 -26.15
C ALA A 290 46.50 -16.11 -24.99
N ILE A 291 46.96 -16.65 -23.87
CA ILE A 291 46.12 -16.88 -22.67
C ILE A 291 45.54 -15.55 -22.14
N ALA A 292 46.36 -14.50 -22.06
CA ALA A 292 45.91 -13.17 -21.65
C ALA A 292 44.90 -12.57 -22.65
N ALA A 293 45.21 -12.64 -23.95
CA ALA A 293 44.36 -12.10 -25.01
C ALA A 293 42.97 -12.75 -25.01
N VAL A 294 42.90 -14.08 -24.84
CA VAL A 294 41.63 -14.82 -24.82
C VAL A 294 40.76 -14.37 -23.65
N GLY A 295 41.30 -14.22 -22.44
CA GLY A 295 40.50 -13.77 -21.30
C GLY A 295 40.00 -12.34 -21.43
N ILE A 296 40.82 -11.43 -21.98
CA ILE A 296 40.41 -10.05 -22.26
C ILE A 296 39.28 -10.00 -23.29
N ILE A 297 39.44 -10.70 -24.42
CA ILE A 297 38.42 -10.75 -25.48
C ILE A 297 37.13 -11.38 -24.97
N PHE A 298 37.23 -12.47 -24.20
CA PHE A 298 36.09 -13.13 -23.60
C PHE A 298 35.35 -12.22 -22.60
N GLY A 299 36.09 -11.54 -21.71
CA GLY A 299 35.55 -10.57 -20.77
C GLY A 299 34.83 -9.42 -21.46
N ALA A 300 35.43 -8.83 -22.49
CA ALA A 300 34.85 -7.74 -23.27
C ALA A 300 33.60 -8.17 -24.05
N ARG A 301 33.63 -9.34 -24.71
CA ARG A 301 32.47 -9.89 -25.43
C ARG A 301 31.29 -10.14 -24.50
N ARG A 302 31.56 -10.73 -23.33
CA ARG A 302 30.53 -10.98 -22.32
C ARG A 302 29.96 -9.68 -21.76
N PHE A 303 30.81 -8.68 -21.54
CA PHE A 303 30.40 -7.35 -21.10
C PHE A 303 29.46 -6.70 -22.13
N GLN A 304 29.86 -6.68 -23.40
CA GLN A 304 29.07 -6.13 -24.50
C GLN A 304 27.69 -6.80 -24.56
N GLN A 305 27.64 -8.13 -24.64
CA GLN A 305 26.38 -8.86 -24.79
C GLN A 305 25.41 -8.59 -23.64
N LYS A 306 25.91 -8.58 -22.39
CA LYS A 306 25.07 -8.31 -21.22
C LYS A 306 24.62 -6.87 -21.14
N TRP A 307 25.49 -5.93 -21.51
CA TRP A 307 25.16 -4.52 -21.49
C TRP A 307 24.16 -4.15 -22.57
N ASP A 308 24.33 -4.66 -23.79
CA ASP A 308 23.40 -4.42 -24.90
C ASP A 308 22.02 -5.00 -24.58
N ALA A 309 21.96 -6.20 -24.01
CA ALA A 309 20.71 -6.79 -23.52
C ALA A 309 20.06 -5.98 -22.38
N ALA A 310 20.86 -5.45 -21.45
CA ALA A 310 20.35 -4.61 -20.36
C ALA A 310 19.77 -3.28 -20.88
N ARG A 311 20.41 -2.68 -21.90
CA ARG A 311 19.88 -1.49 -22.57
C ARG A 311 18.55 -1.78 -23.25
N GLU A 312 18.50 -2.82 -24.09
CA GLU A 312 17.27 -3.20 -24.78
C GLU A 312 16.12 -3.52 -23.82
N TYR A 313 16.42 -4.23 -22.72
CA TYR A 313 15.45 -4.48 -21.66
C TYR A 313 14.92 -3.18 -21.04
N TRP A 314 15.82 -2.25 -20.68
CA TRP A 314 15.43 -0.97 -20.08
C TRP A 314 14.63 -0.08 -21.06
N GLU A 315 14.98 -0.11 -22.35
CA GLU A 315 14.21 0.56 -23.40
C GLU A 315 12.78 0.00 -23.50
N GLY A 316 12.62 -1.31 -23.32
CA GLY A 316 11.32 -1.97 -23.24
C GLY A 316 10.54 -1.60 -21.97
N GLU A 317 11.20 -1.60 -20.82
CA GLU A 317 10.63 -1.22 -19.53
C GLU A 317 10.11 0.22 -19.54
N LEU A 318 10.88 1.16 -20.10
CA LEU A 318 10.49 2.57 -20.20
C LEU A 318 9.23 2.75 -21.07
N ARG A 319 9.14 2.01 -22.18
CA ARG A 319 7.95 2.00 -23.05
C ARG A 319 6.74 1.42 -22.32
N GLU A 320 6.90 0.29 -21.64
CA GLU A 320 5.78 -0.38 -20.97
C GLU A 320 5.26 0.44 -19.77
N GLU A 321 6.15 0.99 -18.94
CA GLU A 321 5.74 1.86 -17.83
C GLU A 321 5.06 3.14 -18.34
N GLY A 322 5.52 3.70 -19.46
CA GLY A 322 4.82 4.80 -20.14
C GLY A 322 3.39 4.42 -20.55
N ARG A 323 3.20 3.25 -21.19
CA ARG A 323 1.87 2.78 -21.61
C ARG A 323 0.95 2.48 -20.43
N LYS A 324 1.49 1.94 -19.33
CA LYS A 324 0.71 1.73 -18.09
C LYS A 324 0.28 3.05 -17.48
N ALA A 325 1.17 4.03 -17.43
CA ALA A 325 0.86 5.35 -16.88
C ALA A 325 -0.25 6.06 -17.67
N ILE A 326 -0.20 6.01 -19.01
CA ILE A 326 -1.25 6.59 -19.87
C ILE A 326 -2.59 5.89 -19.64
N ARG A 327 -2.63 4.56 -19.68
CA ARG A 327 -3.86 3.78 -19.45
C ARG A 327 -4.45 4.01 -18.07
N ALA A 328 -3.62 4.12 -17.03
CA ALA A 328 -4.07 4.42 -15.68
C ALA A 328 -4.67 5.83 -15.59
N SER A 329 -4.02 6.84 -16.20
CA SER A 329 -4.55 8.20 -16.29
C SER A 329 -5.86 8.28 -17.05
N GLU A 330 -5.98 7.59 -18.19
CA GLU A 330 -7.22 7.49 -18.97
C GLU A 330 -8.34 6.88 -18.13
N ALA A 331 -8.09 5.72 -17.52
CA ALA A 331 -9.07 5.02 -16.69
C ALA A 331 -9.53 5.86 -15.48
N SER A 332 -8.61 6.63 -14.88
CA SER A 332 -8.94 7.49 -13.74
C SER A 332 -9.90 8.62 -14.13
N ILE A 333 -9.73 9.22 -15.31
CA ILE A 333 -10.62 10.29 -15.79
C ILE A 333 -11.90 9.73 -16.36
N SER A 334 -11.84 8.62 -17.10
CA SER A 334 -13.05 7.99 -17.65
C SER A 334 -14.01 7.57 -16.53
N ALA A 335 -13.48 7.06 -15.41
CA ALA A 335 -14.29 6.74 -14.23
C ALA A 335 -15.00 7.98 -13.66
N VAL A 336 -14.33 9.14 -13.63
CA VAL A 336 -14.91 10.41 -13.18
C VAL A 336 -15.99 10.90 -14.15
N LEU A 337 -15.74 10.84 -15.46
CA LEU A 337 -16.71 11.24 -16.49
C LEU A 337 -17.93 10.31 -16.53
N GLU A 338 -17.73 9.00 -16.39
CA GLU A 338 -18.83 8.03 -16.28
C GLU A 338 -19.69 8.28 -15.03
N GLN A 339 -19.08 8.58 -13.89
CA GLN A 339 -19.81 8.90 -12.67
C GLN A 339 -20.63 10.19 -12.84
N ALA A 340 -20.07 11.18 -13.54
CA ALA A 340 -20.76 12.43 -13.90
C ALA A 340 -21.91 12.23 -14.89
N GLY A 341 -21.80 11.25 -15.80
CA GLY A 341 -22.91 10.87 -16.69
C GLY A 341 -24.01 10.12 -15.95
N LYS A 342 -23.66 9.24 -15.00
CA LYS A 342 -24.62 8.44 -14.21
C LYS A 342 -25.41 9.27 -13.19
N SER A 343 -24.80 10.31 -12.60
CA SER A 343 -25.51 11.27 -11.75
C SER A 343 -26.64 12.00 -12.49
N GLN A 344 -26.61 12.07 -13.83
CA GLN A 344 -27.70 12.64 -14.64
C GLN A 344 -28.84 11.66 -14.98
N GLY A 345 -28.82 10.44 -14.45
CA GLY A 345 -29.88 9.45 -14.63
C GLY A 345 -31.27 9.94 -14.18
N PRO A 346 -32.37 9.28 -14.64
CA PRO A 346 -33.72 9.80 -14.53
C PRO A 346 -34.06 10.20 -13.10
N SER A 347 -34.60 11.42 -12.94
CA SER A 347 -34.90 12.06 -11.65
C SER A 347 -35.77 11.21 -10.71
N GLU A 348 -36.49 10.21 -11.24
CA GLU A 348 -37.31 9.28 -10.48
C GLU A 348 -36.50 8.41 -9.51
N ASP A 349 -35.34 7.88 -9.92
CA ASP A 349 -34.47 7.08 -9.04
C ASP A 349 -33.88 7.91 -7.90
N ARG A 350 -33.65 9.21 -8.15
CA ARG A 350 -33.11 10.14 -7.15
C ARG A 350 -34.14 10.47 -6.09
N ILE A 351 -35.39 10.76 -6.49
CA ILE A 351 -36.50 11.00 -5.55
C ILE A 351 -36.72 9.75 -4.70
N ALA A 352 -36.70 8.57 -5.30
CA ALA A 352 -36.82 7.30 -4.58
C ALA A 352 -35.68 7.11 -3.55
N ARG A 353 -34.42 7.36 -3.93
CA ARG A 353 -33.27 7.27 -3.01
C ARG A 353 -33.32 8.27 -1.86
N LEU A 354 -33.70 9.52 -2.12
CA LEU A 354 -33.87 10.52 -1.07
C LEU A 354 -34.98 10.12 -0.10
N GLU A 355 -36.05 9.50 -0.62
CA GLU A 355 -37.11 8.95 0.21
C GLU A 355 -36.63 7.75 1.04
N GLU A 356 -35.80 6.88 0.49
CA GLU A 356 -35.15 5.77 1.21
C GLU A 356 -34.21 6.26 2.31
N LEU A 357 -33.38 7.29 2.05
CA LEU A 357 -32.51 7.90 3.06
C LEU A 357 -33.31 8.53 4.20
N ARG A 358 -34.43 9.20 3.89
CA ARG A 358 -35.36 9.73 4.91
C ARG A 358 -35.97 8.61 5.74
N LYS A 359 -36.43 7.53 5.11
CA LYS A 359 -36.97 6.34 5.80
C LYS A 359 -35.90 5.71 6.70
N ALA A 360 -34.66 5.59 6.23
CA ALA A 360 -33.54 5.05 7.00
C ALA A 360 -33.18 5.91 8.22
N LYS A 361 -33.21 7.25 8.09
CA LYS A 361 -33.04 8.15 9.24
C LYS A 361 -34.17 7.99 10.25
N GLU A 362 -35.40 7.86 9.78
CA GLU A 362 -36.55 7.68 10.65
C GLU A 362 -36.48 6.36 11.42
N THR A 363 -36.06 5.27 10.77
CA THR A 363 -35.89 3.96 11.43
C THR A 363 -34.78 3.99 12.49
N ILE A 364 -33.66 4.65 12.21
CA ILE A 364 -32.59 4.86 13.22
C ILE A 364 -33.12 5.67 14.39
N ARG A 365 -33.81 6.78 14.15
CA ARG A 365 -34.37 7.61 15.23
C ARG A 365 -35.35 6.81 16.09
N ARG A 366 -36.24 6.03 15.47
CA ARG A 366 -37.17 5.15 16.20
C ARG A 366 -36.43 4.09 17.02
N ALA A 367 -35.32 3.56 16.50
CA ALA A 367 -34.49 2.58 17.20
C ALA A 367 -33.71 3.20 18.37
N GLU A 368 -33.22 4.44 18.23
CA GLU A 368 -32.61 5.22 19.31
C GLU A 368 -33.66 5.52 20.41
N ASP A 369 -34.86 5.97 20.05
CA ASP A 369 -35.96 6.21 21.00
C ASP A 369 -36.43 4.93 21.70
N ALA A 370 -36.38 3.78 21.02
CA ALA A 370 -36.64 2.48 21.61
C ALA A 370 -35.53 2.07 22.59
N LEU A 371 -34.26 2.34 22.25
CA LEU A 371 -33.13 2.05 23.11
C LEU A 371 -33.17 2.85 24.42
N VAL A 372 -33.53 4.14 24.36
CA VAL A 372 -33.70 5.00 25.55
C VAL A 372 -34.83 4.50 26.45
N ARG A 373 -35.91 3.94 25.87
CA ARG A 373 -37.02 3.33 26.64
C ARG A 373 -36.68 1.97 27.26
N MET A 374 -35.55 1.38 26.88
CA MET A 374 -35.01 0.14 27.44
C MET A 374 -33.92 0.39 28.49
N GLU A 375 -33.65 1.66 28.82
CA GLU A 375 -32.95 2.07 30.04
C GLU A 375 -33.87 2.02 31.26
#